data_AF-A0A2E7VZN1-F1
#
_entry.id   AF-A0A2E7VZN1-F1
#
_cell.length_a   1.000
_cell.length_b   1.000
_cell.length_c   1.000
_cell.angle_alpha   90.00
_cell.angle_beta   90.00
_cell.angle_gamma   90.00
#
_symmetry.space_group_name_H-M   'P 1'
#
loop_
_entity.id
_entity.type
_entity.pdbx_description
1 polymer ?
#
loop_
_entity_poly.entity_id
_entity_poly.type
_entity_poly.pdbx_seq_one_letter_code
_entity_poly.pdbx_strand_id
1 'polypeptide(L)' 'MTTTTESGGRNNRFATEAQAQVIEQDYFENAERVNGQLAMLGFVAALGSYVFTGNIIPGIF' A
#
# COMPACT_ATOMS: atom_id res chain seq x y z
N MET A 1 0.79 5.00 -32.91
CA MET A 1 0.22 4.74 -34.25
C MET A 1 1.38 4.73 -35.23
N THR A 2 1.63 3.60 -35.89
CA THR A 2 2.71 3.48 -36.89
C THR A 2 2.06 3.37 -38.26
N THR A 3 2.50 4.19 -39.22
CA THR A 3 2.01 4.16 -40.60
C THR A 3 3.14 3.66 -41.50
N THR A 4 2.90 2.59 -42.23
CA THR A 4 3.83 2.05 -43.24
C THR A 4 3.12 2.10 -44.59
N THR A 5 3.78 2.70 -45.59
CA THR A 5 3.28 2.73 -46.97
C THR A 5 3.70 1.45 -47.66
N GLU A 6 2.73 0.66 -48.11
CA GLU A 6 2.98 -0.58 -48.84
C GLU A 6 3.37 -0.28 -50.30
N SER A 7 4.06 -1.21 -50.98
CA SER A 7 4.59 -1.04 -52.35
C SER A 7 3.53 -0.64 -53.40
N GLY A 8 2.23 -0.77 -53.10
CA GLY A 8 1.10 -0.35 -53.93
C GLY A 8 0.51 1.03 -53.60
N GLY A 9 1.20 1.87 -52.83
CA GLY A 9 0.79 3.26 -52.54
C GLY A 9 -0.38 3.41 -51.56
N ARG A 10 -0.77 2.33 -50.86
CA ARG A 10 -1.82 2.35 -49.84
C ARG A 10 -1.20 2.59 -48.46
N ASN A 11 -1.81 3.48 -47.69
CA ASN A 11 -1.39 3.77 -46.32
C ASN A 11 -2.14 2.85 -45.36
N ASN A 12 -1.46 1.85 -44.79
CA ASN A 12 -2.05 0.98 -43.79
C ASN A 12 -1.82 1.60 -42.40
N ARG A 13 -2.90 1.79 -41.62
CA ARG A 13 -2.81 2.27 -40.24
C ARG A 13 -3.06 1.12 -39.29
N PHE A 14 -2.08 0.81 -38.46
CA PHE A 14 -2.21 -0.17 -37.40
C PHE A 14 -2.74 0.49 -36.13
N ALA A 15 -3.73 -0.14 -35.50
CA ALA A 15 -4.25 0.29 -34.22
C ALA A 15 -3.13 0.21 -33.17
N THR A 16 -2.95 1.30 -32.41
CA THR A 16 -2.08 1.28 -31.23
C THR A 16 -2.86 0.62 -30.10
N GLU A 17 -2.28 -0.41 -29.51
CA GLU A 17 -2.82 -1.04 -28.31
C GLU A 17 -2.75 -0.07 -27.12
N ALA A 18 -3.71 -0.19 -26.20
CA ALA A 18 -3.68 0.55 -24.96
C ALA A 18 -2.54 0.02 -24.08
N GLN A 19 -1.64 0.91 -23.66
CA GLN A 19 -0.59 0.52 -22.71
C GLN A 19 -1.23 0.31 -21.35
N ALA A 20 -1.25 -0.94 -20.87
CA ALA A 20 -1.65 -1.25 -19.51
C ALA A 20 -0.66 -0.60 -18.54
N GLN A 21 -1.09 0.45 -17.85
CA GLN A 21 -0.31 1.05 -16.77
C GLN A 21 -0.55 0.23 -15.51
N VAL A 22 0.52 -0.38 -14.99
CA VAL A 22 0.50 -1.01 -13.68
C VAL A 22 0.46 0.11 -12.65
N ILE A 23 -0.70 0.32 -12.04
CA ILE A 23 -0.84 1.22 -10.90
C ILE A 23 -0.48 0.39 -9.68
N GLU A 24 0.74 0.54 -9.17
CA GLU A 24 1.10 0.07 -7.84
C GLU A 24 0.37 0.94 -6.81
N GLN A 25 -0.84 0.52 -6.44
CA GLN A 25 -1.62 1.15 -5.38
C GLN A 25 -1.60 0.23 -4.17
N ASP A 26 -0.78 0.58 -3.17
CA ASP A 26 -0.75 -0.13 -1.91
C ASP A 26 -1.97 0.29 -1.06
N TYR A 27 -2.97 -0.59 -0.99
CA TYR A 27 -4.21 -0.33 -0.26
C TYR A 27 -4.06 -0.46 1.25
N PHE A 28 -3.01 -1.13 1.74
CA PHE A 28 -2.90 -1.53 3.14
C PHE A 28 -1.83 -0.76 3.93
N GLU A 29 -0.98 0.01 3.26
CA GLU A 29 0.12 0.75 3.92
C GLU A 29 -0.37 1.63 5.09
N ASN A 30 -1.51 2.31 4.94
CA ASN A 30 -2.10 3.10 6.02
C ASN A 30 -2.58 2.23 7.18
N ALA A 31 -3.16 1.07 6.91
CA ALA A 31 -3.64 0.15 7.93
C ALA A 31 -2.47 -0.45 8.72
N GLU A 32 -1.39 -0.86 8.03
CA GLU A 32 -0.17 -1.36 8.67
C GLU A 32 0.48 -0.29 9.55
N ARG A 33 0.56 0.95 9.06
CA ARG A 33 1.11 2.07 9.84
C ARG A 33 0.31 2.34 11.11
N VAL A 34 -1.01 2.37 11.01
CA VAL A 34 -1.90 2.59 12.17
C VAL A 34 -1.79 1.42 13.16
N ASN A 35 -1.80 0.18 12.69
CA ASN A 35 -1.63 -0.98 13.54
C ASN A 35 -0.28 -0.96 14.27
N GLY A 36 0.81 -0.61 13.59
CA GLY A 36 2.12 -0.45 14.20
C GLY A 36 2.15 0.64 15.27
N GLN A 37 1.52 1.78 15.03
CA GLN A 37 1.41 2.87 16.02
C GLN A 37 0.64 2.45 17.27
N LEU A 38 -0.51 1.79 17.10
CA LEU A 38 -1.32 1.30 18.22
C LEU A 38 -0.57 0.23 19.02
N ALA A 39 0.17 -0.66 18.37
CA ALA A 39 0.99 -1.66 19.03
C ALA A 39 2.11 -1.03 19.89
N MET A 40 2.81 -0.02 19.35
CA MET A 40 3.83 0.71 20.11
C MET A 40 3.24 1.45 21.32
N LEU A 41 2.07 2.08 21.14
CA LEU A 41 1.32 2.72 22.23
C LEU A 41 0.94 1.72 23.32
N GLY A 42 0.40 0.56 22.93
CA GLY A 42 0.05 -0.52 23.86
C GLY A 42 1.26 -1.03 24.65
N PHE A 43 2.41 -1.17 24.01
CA PHE A 43 3.65 -1.59 24.67
C PHE A 43 4.13 -0.56 25.70
N VAL A 44 4.18 0.73 25.34
CA VAL A 44 4.58 1.79 26.26
C VAL A 44 3.58 1.92 27.41
N ALA A 45 2.29 1.79 27.13
CA ALA A 45 1.25 1.79 28.16
C ALA A 45 1.39 0.61 29.13
N ALA A 46 1.73 -0.59 28.63
CA ALA A 46 1.97 -1.77 29.47
C ALA A 46 3.20 -1.58 30.39
N LEU A 47 4.29 -1.02 29.87
CA LEU A 47 5.45 -0.67 30.67
C LEU A 47 5.11 0.41 31.72
N GLY A 48 4.39 1.46 31.32
CA GLY A 48 3.92 2.51 32.21
C GLY A 48 3.05 1.95 33.33
N SER A 49 2.11 1.07 33.00
CA SER A 49 1.27 0.39 33.97
C SER A 49 2.08 -0.38 35.00
N TYR A 50 3.08 -1.16 34.56
CA TYR A 50 3.95 -1.90 35.48
C TYR A 50 4.73 -0.96 36.42
N VAL A 51 5.22 0.17 35.91
CA VAL A 51 5.96 1.16 36.71
C VAL A 51 5.07 1.83 37.77
N PHE A 52 3.83 2.19 37.42
CA PHE A 52 2.95 2.95 38.32
C PHE A 52 2.09 2.07 39.24
N THR A 53 1.67 0.89 38.78
CA THR A 53 0.74 0.01 39.52
C THR A 53 1.33 -1.34 39.92
N GLY A 54 2.56 -1.66 39.49
CA GLY A 54 3.20 -2.96 39.73
C GLY A 54 2.64 -4.11 38.88
N ASN A 55 1.61 -3.87 38.07
CA ASN A 55 0.94 -4.86 37.24
C ASN A 55 1.02 -4.45 35.76
N ILE A 56 1.34 -5.41 34.88
CA ILE A 56 1.41 -5.18 33.43
C ILE A 56 0.04 -4.87 32.84
N ILE A 57 -1.01 -5.51 33.36
CA ILE A 57 -2.40 -5.19 33.04
C ILE A 57 -3.12 -4.81 34.34
N PRO A 58 -3.48 -3.54 34.52
CA PRO A 58 -4.15 -3.10 35.72
C PRO A 58 -5.62 -3.54 35.68
N GLY A 59 -6.08 -4.22 36.73
CA GLY A 59 -7.50 -4.61 36.88
C GLY A 59 -7.89 -5.99 36.33
N ILE A 60 -6.94 -6.79 35.84
CA ILE A 60 -7.14 -8.23 35.65
C ILE A 60 -6.66 -8.94 36.92
N PHE A 61 -7.59 -9.46 37.71
CA PHE A 61 -7.37 -10.35 38.85
C PHE A 61 -7.77 -11.77 38.48
#